data_AF-X1RKL6-F1
#
_entry.id   AF-X1RKL6-F1
#
_cell.length_a   1.000
_cell.length_b   1.000
_cell.length_c   1.000
_cell.angle_alpha   90.00
_cell.angle_beta   90.00
_cell.angle_gamma   90.00
#
_symmetry.space_group_name_H-M   'P 1'
#
loop_
_entity.id
_entity.type
_entity.pdbx_description
1 polymer ?
#
loop_
_entity_poly.entity_id
_entity_poly.type
_entity_poly.pdbx_seq_one_letter_code
_entity_poly.pdbx_strand_id
1 'polypeptide(L)'
;MPPPPAPVPPEGITKQVPLAYTVQPLETIKIAEPSPLTGKITSVTMHFPDGCDSLLHVAFGHSEVWVCPSLIDTYISLNNATPTFPTNEPIEKGEHLWAEIRNADGDNPHSISVIATLVGVEV
;
A
#
# COMPACT_ATOMS: atom_id res chain seq x y z
N MET A 1 -34.75 3.91 -36.77
CA MET A 1 -34.59 3.47 -35.38
C MET A 1 -33.13 3.72 -35.02
N PRO A 2 -32.82 4.56 -34.01
CA PRO A 2 -31.44 4.73 -33.58
C PRO A 2 -30.92 3.41 -33.00
N PRO A 3 -29.61 3.12 -33.11
CA PRO A 3 -29.02 1.96 -32.46
C PRO A 3 -29.19 2.07 -30.94
N PRO A 4 -29.31 0.92 -30.23
CA PRO A 4 -29.32 0.92 -28.77
C PRO A 4 -28.07 1.62 -28.24
N PRO A 5 -28.16 2.37 -27.13
CA PRO A 5 -26.97 2.91 -26.47
C PRO A 5 -26.03 1.75 -26.14
N ALA A 6 -24.74 1.96 -26.40
CA ALA A 6 -23.71 1.00 -26.01
C ALA A 6 -23.80 0.73 -24.50
N PRO A 7 -23.45 -0.49 -24.04
CA PRO A 7 -23.36 -0.78 -22.61
C PRO A 7 -22.45 0.26 -21.95
N VAL A 8 -22.95 0.94 -20.92
CA VAL A 8 -22.13 1.81 -20.09
C VAL A 8 -21.07 0.91 -19.43
N PRO A 9 -19.77 1.19 -19.57
CA PRO A 9 -18.74 0.44 -18.86
C PRO A 9 -19.07 0.47 -17.36
N PRO A 10 -18.86 -0.62 -16.61
CA PRO A 10 -19.07 -0.58 -15.16
C PRO A 10 -18.29 0.60 -14.58
N GLU A 11 -18.99 1.46 -13.83
CA GLU A 11 -18.39 2.67 -13.25
C GLU A 11 -17.24 2.25 -12.33
N GLY A 12 -16.03 2.70 -12.65
CA GLY A 12 -14.86 2.41 -11.83
C GLY A 12 -15.03 3.05 -10.46
N ILE A 13 -15.03 2.22 -9.41
CA ILE A 13 -15.05 2.69 -8.02
C ILE A 13 -13.62 2.92 -7.53
N THR A 14 -13.45 3.86 -6.60
CA THR A 14 -12.19 4.07 -5.88
C THR A 14 -12.32 3.56 -4.46
N LYS A 15 -11.34 2.81 -3.97
CA LYS A 15 -11.25 2.33 -2.59
C LYS A 15 -9.86 2.60 -2.02
N GLN A 16 -9.79 2.72 -0.70
CA GLN A 16 -8.54 2.82 0.02
C GLN A 16 -8.42 1.64 0.99
N VAL A 17 -7.24 1.03 1.03
CA VAL A 17 -6.91 -0.07 1.94
C VAL A 17 -5.85 0.43 2.90
N PRO A 18 -6.22 0.76 4.15
CA PRO A 18 -5.26 1.17 5.17
C PRO A 18 -4.60 -0.06 5.82
N LEU A 19 -3.28 -0.07 5.82
CA LEU A 19 -2.42 -1.01 6.52
C LEU A 19 -1.69 -0.21 7.61
N ALA A 20 -2.18 -0.26 8.85
CA ALA A 20 -1.63 0.53 9.95
C ALA A 20 -1.21 -0.35 11.13
N TYR A 21 -0.04 -0.08 11.70
CA TYR A 21 0.50 -0.84 12.83
C TYR A 21 1.50 -0.02 13.65
N THR A 22 1.63 -0.35 14.93
CA THR A 22 2.68 0.18 15.80
C THR A 22 3.75 -0.90 15.98
N VAL A 23 4.85 -0.76 15.25
CA VAL A 23 5.96 -1.72 15.28
C VAL A 23 6.83 -1.47 16.52
N GLN A 24 7.14 -2.53 17.27
CA GLN A 24 7.94 -2.46 18.49
C GLN A 24 9.44 -2.26 18.17
N PRO A 25 10.27 -1.88 19.16
CA PRO A 25 11.72 -1.78 18.95
C PRO A 25 12.32 -3.09 18.44
N LEU A 26 13.25 -2.99 17.48
CA LEU A 26 13.94 -4.13 16.83
C LEU A 26 13.01 -5.16 16.18
N GLU A 27 11.76 -4.80 15.91
CA GLU A 27 10.76 -5.71 15.35
C GLU A 27 10.69 -5.60 13.82
N THR A 28 10.46 -6.75 13.16
CA THR A 28 10.08 -6.82 11.76
C THR A 28 8.73 -7.50 11.65
N ILE A 29 7.77 -6.81 11.03
CA ILE A 29 6.41 -7.30 10.83
C ILE A 29 5.99 -7.19 9.37
N LYS A 30 5.07 -8.07 8.97
CA LYS A 30 4.37 -7.99 7.69
C LYS A 30 2.88 -8.04 7.96
N ILE A 31 2.20 -6.94 7.67
CA ILE A 31 0.73 -6.83 7.76
C ILE A 31 0.13 -6.99 6.38
N ALA A 32 -1.07 -7.55 6.29
CA ALA A 32 -1.74 -7.79 5.03
C ALA A 32 -3.26 -7.66 5.15
N GLU A 33 -3.87 -7.12 4.11
CA GLU A 33 -5.33 -6.98 3.96
C GLU A 33 -5.74 -7.41 2.55
N PRO A 34 -6.90 -8.07 2.37
CA PRO A 34 -7.36 -8.47 1.05
C PRO A 34 -7.82 -7.24 0.24
N SER A 35 -7.52 -7.25 -1.05
CA SER A 35 -8.01 -6.24 -1.99
C SER A 35 -9.54 -6.30 -2.09
N PRO A 36 -10.26 -5.18 -1.90
CA PRO A 36 -11.71 -5.15 -1.98
C PRO A 36 -12.25 -5.21 -3.42
N LEU A 37 -11.40 -5.00 -4.43
CA LEU A 37 -11.81 -4.89 -5.84
C LEU A 37 -10.76 -5.44 -6.81
N THR A 38 -11.19 -5.75 -8.03
CA THR A 38 -10.31 -6.07 -9.14
C THR A 38 -10.09 -4.80 -9.97
N GLY A 39 -8.85 -4.45 -10.24
CA GLY A 39 -8.51 -3.21 -10.94
C GLY A 39 -7.02 -2.90 -10.88
N LYS A 40 -6.68 -1.71 -10.39
CA LYS A 40 -5.30 -1.24 -10.27
C LYS A 40 -5.06 -0.49 -8.97
N ILE A 41 -3.86 -0.66 -8.42
CA ILE A 41 -3.30 0.22 -7.41
C ILE A 41 -2.77 1.46 -8.15
N THR A 42 -3.32 2.63 -7.85
CA THR A 42 -2.97 3.90 -8.52
C THR A 42 -1.97 4.73 -7.72
N SER A 43 -1.97 4.57 -6.40
CA SER A 43 -0.99 5.21 -5.54
C SER A 43 -0.86 4.51 -4.20
N VAL A 44 0.32 4.62 -3.59
CA VAL A 44 0.60 4.16 -2.23
C VAL A 44 1.08 5.35 -1.41
N THR A 45 0.38 5.69 -0.34
CA THR A 45 0.79 6.75 0.59
C THR A 45 1.36 6.11 1.85
N MET A 46 2.53 6.56 2.29
CA MET A 46 3.20 6.01 3.47
C MET A 46 3.44 7.13 4.47
N HIS A 47 2.98 6.97 5.71
CA HIS A 47 3.22 7.93 6.79
C HIS A 47 4.37 7.47 7.67
N PHE A 48 5.42 8.28 7.74
CA PHE A 48 6.57 8.08 8.62
C PHE A 48 6.51 9.09 9.78
N PRO A 49 6.50 8.63 11.04
CA PRO A 49 6.51 9.53 12.20
C PRO A 49 7.83 10.32 12.30
N ASP A 50 7.88 11.28 13.21
CA ASP A 50 9.14 11.95 13.55
C ASP A 50 10.02 11.06 14.44
N GLY A 51 11.34 11.22 14.34
CA GLY A 51 12.33 10.46 15.11
C GLY A 51 12.68 9.09 14.52
N CYS A 52 12.33 8.80 13.25
CA CYS A 52 12.60 7.52 12.61
C CYS A 52 13.56 7.58 11.40
N ASP A 53 14.36 8.66 11.29
CA ASP A 53 15.33 8.83 10.21
C ASP A 53 16.28 7.65 10.08
N SER A 54 16.19 6.94 8.95
CA SER A 54 16.96 5.72 8.66
C SER A 54 16.78 4.56 9.66
N LEU A 55 15.79 4.63 10.53
CA LEU A 55 15.48 3.60 11.54
C LEU A 55 14.21 2.81 11.21
N LEU A 56 13.31 3.39 10.41
CA LEU A 56 12.09 2.70 9.97
C LEU A 56 12.16 2.41 8.48
N HIS A 57 12.08 1.12 8.12
CA HIS A 57 12.15 0.64 6.75
C HIS A 57 10.81 0.08 6.32
N VAL A 58 10.28 0.54 5.20
CA VAL A 58 8.92 0.22 4.76
C VAL A 58 8.92 -0.17 3.30
N ALA A 59 8.25 -1.28 3.00
CA ALA A 59 7.96 -1.69 1.64
C ALA A 59 6.49 -2.10 1.52
N PHE A 60 5.94 -1.92 0.34
CA PHE A 60 4.57 -2.28 0.01
C PHE A 60 4.53 -3.13 -1.26
N GLY A 61 3.62 -4.09 -1.27
CA GLY A 61 3.36 -4.93 -2.42
C GLY A 61 2.04 -5.67 -2.31
N HIS A 62 1.86 -6.63 -3.21
CA HIS A 62 0.71 -7.53 -3.20
C HIS A 62 1.16 -8.91 -3.66
N SER A 63 0.55 -9.98 -3.14
CA SER A 63 0.94 -11.35 -3.48
C SER A 63 2.48 -11.53 -3.39
N GLU A 64 3.17 -11.89 -4.47
CA GLU A 64 4.64 -11.98 -4.53
C GLU A 64 5.32 -10.73 -5.15
N VAL A 65 4.55 -9.72 -5.53
CA VAL A 65 5.00 -8.53 -6.25
C VAL A 65 5.39 -7.41 -5.29
N TRP A 66 6.57 -6.84 -5.51
CA TRP A 66 7.04 -5.61 -4.87
C TRP A 66 6.61 -4.40 -5.69
N VAL A 67 5.90 -3.45 -5.07
CA VAL A 67 5.33 -2.30 -5.78
C VAL A 67 6.03 -1.01 -5.40
N CYS A 68 6.26 -0.80 -4.10
CA CYS A 68 6.84 0.42 -3.60
C CYS A 68 7.76 0.13 -2.40
N PRO A 69 9.09 0.09 -2.61
CA PRO A 69 9.80 0.09 -3.89
C PRO A 69 9.52 -1.13 -4.78
N SER A 70 9.76 -1.01 -6.09
CA SER A 70 9.56 -2.11 -7.06
C SER A 70 10.72 -3.12 -7.11
N LEU A 71 11.87 -2.78 -6.51
CA LEU A 71 13.00 -3.68 -6.39
C LEU A 71 12.83 -4.54 -5.14
N ILE A 72 13.00 -5.86 -5.30
CA ILE A 72 12.89 -6.83 -4.21
C ILE A 72 13.87 -6.48 -3.08
N ASP A 73 13.42 -6.64 -1.83
CA ASP A 73 14.20 -6.38 -0.60
C ASP A 73 14.78 -4.96 -0.53
N THR A 74 14.06 -4.00 -1.10
CA THR A 74 14.38 -2.56 -1.02
C THR A 74 13.31 -1.85 -0.23
N TYR A 75 13.69 -0.89 0.61
CA TYR A 75 12.79 -0.19 1.54
C TYR A 75 12.91 1.31 1.43
N ILE A 76 11.84 2.00 1.81
CA ILE A 76 11.81 3.44 2.00
C ILE A 76 12.00 3.73 3.49
N SER A 77 12.89 4.67 3.79
CA SER A 77 13.13 5.20 5.12
C SER A 77 13.13 6.71 5.06
N LEU A 78 12.21 7.32 5.77
CA LEU A 78 12.05 8.77 5.84
C LEU A 78 11.79 9.18 7.28
N ASN A 79 11.88 10.48 7.55
CA ASN A 79 11.59 11.07 8.85
C ASN A 79 10.52 12.15 8.71
N ASN A 80 9.47 12.07 9.53
CA ASN A 80 8.40 13.08 9.58
C ASN A 80 7.86 13.44 8.18
N ALA A 81 7.54 12.42 7.39
CA ALA A 81 7.19 12.56 5.98
C ALA A 81 6.00 11.69 5.63
N THR A 82 5.15 12.17 4.74
CA THR A 82 3.99 11.41 4.22
C THR A 82 3.94 11.47 2.70
N PRO A 83 4.93 10.88 1.99
CA PRO A 83 4.91 10.86 0.53
C PRO A 83 3.80 9.96 -0.01
N THR A 84 3.32 10.33 -1.20
CA THR A 84 2.47 9.48 -2.03
C THR A 84 3.24 9.08 -3.28
N PHE A 85 3.36 7.77 -3.50
CA PHE A 85 4.05 7.18 -4.63
C PHE A 85 3.02 6.76 -5.69
N PRO A 86 3.05 7.35 -6.90
CA PRO A 86 2.17 6.94 -7.98
C PRO A 86 2.57 5.54 -8.49
N THR A 87 1.58 4.73 -8.86
CA THR A 87 1.77 3.41 -9.46
C THR A 87 0.64 3.11 -10.45
N ASN A 88 0.76 2.02 -11.20
CA ASN A 88 -0.24 1.55 -12.16
C ASN A 88 -0.27 0.00 -12.15
N GLU A 89 -0.14 -0.56 -10.95
CA GLU A 89 0.00 -2.00 -10.73
C GLU A 89 -1.38 -2.68 -10.79
N PRO A 90 -1.58 -3.73 -11.62
CA PRO A 90 -2.83 -4.50 -11.62
C PRO A 90 -3.01 -5.28 -10.30
N ILE A 91 -4.26 -5.45 -9.88
CA ILE A 91 -4.62 -6.20 -8.67
C ILE A 91 -5.96 -6.91 -8.87
N GLU A 92 -6.09 -8.12 -8.35
CA GLU A 92 -7.35 -8.87 -8.30
C GLU A 92 -8.01 -8.79 -6.91
N LYS A 93 -9.34 -8.83 -6.88
CA LYS A 93 -10.10 -8.87 -5.64
C LYS A 93 -9.69 -10.09 -4.81
N GLY A 94 -9.46 -9.88 -3.53
CA GLY A 94 -9.03 -10.91 -2.59
C GLY A 94 -7.51 -11.13 -2.56
N GLU A 95 -6.73 -10.57 -3.48
CA GLU A 95 -5.27 -10.60 -3.38
C GLU A 95 -4.81 -9.82 -2.14
N HIS A 96 -3.81 -10.37 -1.44
CA HIS A 96 -3.31 -9.75 -0.21
C HIS A 96 -2.36 -8.60 -0.55
N LEU A 97 -2.81 -7.38 -0.26
CA LEU A 97 -1.99 -6.19 -0.21
C LEU A 97 -1.20 -6.24 1.10
N TRP A 98 0.13 -6.18 1.04
CA TRP A 98 0.98 -6.29 2.20
C TRP A 98 1.87 -5.07 2.38
N ALA A 99 2.18 -4.76 3.63
CA ALA A 99 3.23 -3.84 4.01
C ALA A 99 4.23 -4.57 4.91
N GLU A 100 5.50 -4.57 4.52
CA GLU A 100 6.60 -5.05 5.35
C GLU A 100 7.27 -3.86 6.01
N ILE A 101 7.36 -3.89 7.34
CA ILE A 101 7.86 -2.81 8.18
C ILE A 101 8.94 -3.36 9.09
N ARG A 102 10.12 -2.74 9.07
CA ARG A 102 11.25 -3.08 9.92
C ARG A 102 11.62 -1.88 10.77
N ASN A 103 11.56 -2.04 12.09
CA ASN A 103 12.03 -1.05 13.03
C ASN A 103 13.44 -1.42 13.51
N ALA A 104 14.43 -0.64 13.10
CA ALA A 104 15.81 -0.75 13.56
C ALA A 104 16.09 0.11 14.81
N ASP A 105 15.13 0.90 15.28
CA ASP A 105 15.21 1.60 16.56
C ASP A 105 15.20 0.58 17.71
N GLY A 106 16.19 0.69 18.60
CA GLY A 106 16.36 -0.17 19.76
C GLY A 106 15.53 0.23 20.97
N ASP A 107 15.03 1.46 20.98
CA ASP A 107 14.47 2.10 22.16
C ASP A 107 12.98 2.46 21.98
N ASN A 108 12.57 2.88 20.78
CA ASN A 108 11.23 3.43 20.57
C ASN A 108 10.36 2.60 19.60
N PRO A 109 9.08 2.36 19.95
CA PRO A 109 8.09 1.88 18.99
C PRO A 109 7.69 3.00 18.01
N HIS A 110 7.36 2.64 16.78
CA HIS A 110 6.95 3.57 15.73
C HIS A 110 5.57 3.21 15.17
N SER A 111 4.66 4.18 15.13
CA SER A 111 3.34 4.01 14.51
C SER A 111 3.39 4.43 13.04
N ILE A 112 3.04 3.50 12.15
CA ILE A 112 3.05 3.71 10.70
C ILE A 112 1.69 3.36 10.09
N SER A 113 1.35 4.07 9.02
CA SER A 113 0.26 3.72 8.13
C SER A 113 0.70 3.73 6.67
N VAL A 114 0.34 2.68 5.93
CA VAL A 114 0.45 2.58 4.49
C VAL A 114 -0.96 2.51 3.91
N ILE A 115 -1.30 3.40 2.98
CA ILE A 115 -2.61 3.46 2.35
C ILE A 115 -2.46 3.19 0.86
N ALA A 116 -2.99 2.05 0.40
CA ALA A 116 -3.10 1.76 -1.02
C ALA A 116 -4.41 2.33 -1.56
N THR A 117 -4.33 3.14 -2.61
CA THR A 117 -5.52 3.63 -3.36
C THR A 117 -5.72 2.77 -4.59
N LEU A 118 -6.91 2.20 -4.72
CA LEU A 118 -7.28 1.27 -5.77
C LEU A 118 -8.43 1.86 -6.61
N VAL A 119 -8.38 1.64 -7.92
CA VAL A 119 -9.46 1.96 -8.86
C VAL A 119 -9.83 0.71 -9.63
N GLY A 120 -11.12 0.36 -9.67
CA GLY A 120 -11.58 -0.84 -10.38
C GLY A 120 -13.05 -1.16 -10.16
N VAL A 121 -13.41 -2.44 -10.15
CA VAL A 121 -14.79 -2.91 -10.04
C VAL A 121 -14.95 -3.92 -8.89
N GLU A 122 -16.06 -3.80 -8.16
CA GLU A 122 -16.54 -4.82 -7.21
C GLU A 122 -17.22 -5.95 -8.01
N VAL A 123 -16.42 -6.84 -8.62
CA VAL A 123 -16.93 -8.10 -9.21
C VAL A 123 -16.98 -9.21 -8.19
#